data_AF-A0A959DL50-F1
#
_entry.id   AF-A0A959DL50-F1
#
_cell.length_a   1.000
_cell.length_b   1.000
_cell.length_c   1.000
_cell.angle_alpha   90.00
_cell.angle_beta   90.00
_cell.angle_gamma   90.00
#
_symmetry.space_group_name_H-M   'P 1'
#
loop_
_entity.id
_entity.type
_entity.pdbx_description
1 polymer ?
#
loop_
_entity_poly.entity_id
_entity_poly.type
_entity_poly.pdbx_seq_one_letter_code
_entity_poly.pdbx_strand_id
1 'polypeptide(L)'
;SQPVEVKEGQPSISLGAIRLQPRTEMLDEVIVKEERIPMAIRKDTIEFDADAFKTQPNAVVEDLLKKLPGVEVGRDGNIRAMGENVERVTVDGKEFFGKDPKLATQNLPADAVDKVQVFDKKSDRAEFSGIDDGQREKTINLALKEDKKKGYFGRLNAGYGDQGRYQAKGNLNRFTPDEQLSFLGMANNVNEPGFSLDDYIDFMGGLQGMMRGGGSGSVRIEINPGEMGLPLNIGGNSGIAGSQAGGVNFNKGLSDKTALTS
;
A
#
# COMPACT_ATOMS: atom_id res chain seq x y z
N SER A 1 -53.46 31.35 23.46
CA SER A 1 -53.27 31.61 24.90
C SER A 1 -54.29 32.63 25.33
N GLN A 2 -54.97 32.43 26.47
CA GLN A 2 -55.78 33.48 27.09
C GLN A 2 -54.94 34.18 28.18
N PRO A 3 -55.01 35.51 28.30
CA PRO A 3 -54.26 36.24 29.32
C PRO A 3 -54.84 35.92 30.71
N VAL A 4 -53.95 35.71 31.68
CA VAL A 4 -54.32 35.52 33.09
C VAL A 4 -53.96 36.81 33.83
N GLU A 5 -54.95 37.44 34.44
CA GLU A 5 -54.78 38.66 35.23
C GLU A 5 -54.72 38.31 36.72
N VAL A 6 -53.62 38.68 37.39
CA VAL A 6 -53.44 38.49 38.83
C VAL A 6 -53.76 39.82 39.53
N LYS A 7 -54.76 39.82 40.41
CA LYS A 7 -55.15 41.01 41.18
C LYS A 7 -54.34 41.11 42.48
N GLU A 8 -53.99 42.34 42.84
CA GLU A 8 -53.19 42.65 44.04
C GLU A 8 -53.93 42.22 45.32
N GLY A 9 -53.27 41.41 46.15
CA GLY A 9 -53.84 40.82 47.38
C GLY A 9 -54.14 39.31 47.32
N GLN A 10 -54.03 38.66 46.16
CA GLN A 10 -54.09 37.19 46.04
C GLN A 10 -52.76 36.63 45.53
N PRO A 11 -51.87 36.12 46.42
CA PRO A 11 -50.50 35.73 46.06
C PRO A 11 -50.40 34.43 45.24
N SER A 12 -51.51 33.69 45.06
CA SER A 12 -51.51 32.44 44.31
C SER A 12 -52.80 32.27 43.52
N ILE A 13 -52.67 32.05 42.21
CA ILE A 13 -53.78 31.69 41.31
C ILE A 13 -53.62 30.23 40.90
N SER A 14 -54.67 29.42 41.06
CA SER A 14 -54.64 28.01 40.66
C SER A 14 -55.11 27.88 39.22
N LEU A 15 -54.20 27.51 38.31
CA LEU A 15 -54.45 27.41 36.87
C LEU A 15 -55.14 26.09 36.47
N GLY A 16 -55.49 25.24 37.43
CA GLY A 16 -56.05 23.91 37.17
C GLY A 16 -55.07 22.98 36.45
N ALA A 17 -55.60 21.88 35.89
CA ALA A 17 -54.79 20.90 35.16
C ALA A 17 -54.49 21.39 33.74
N ILE A 18 -53.25 21.82 33.49
CA ILE A 18 -52.77 22.21 32.16
C ILE A 18 -52.54 20.94 31.34
N ARG A 19 -53.38 20.70 30.33
CA ARG A 19 -53.20 19.60 29.39
C ARG A 19 -52.18 20.00 28.32
N LEU A 20 -50.99 19.43 28.39
CA LEU A 20 -49.97 19.57 27.35
C LEU A 20 -50.43 18.84 26.09
N GLN A 21 -50.32 19.50 24.94
CA GLN A 21 -50.49 18.83 23.65
C GLN A 21 -49.16 18.16 23.27
N PRO A 22 -49.15 16.87 22.92
CA PRO A 22 -47.95 16.22 22.43
C PRO A 22 -47.53 16.89 21.12
N ARG A 23 -46.33 17.47 21.11
CA ARG A 23 -45.70 18.02 19.93
C ARG A 23 -44.79 16.95 19.35
N THR A 24 -45.24 16.33 18.26
CA THR A 24 -44.48 15.32 17.54
C THR A 24 -43.66 16.03 16.46
N GLU A 25 -42.34 16.11 16.65
CA GLU A 25 -41.41 16.48 15.59
C GLU A 25 -41.07 15.20 14.82
N MET A 26 -41.40 15.14 13.53
CA MET A 26 -40.99 14.04 12.67
C MET A 26 -39.52 14.27 12.27
N LEU A 27 -38.65 13.31 12.57
CA LEU A 27 -37.27 13.33 12.11
C LEU A 27 -37.25 13.10 10.59
N ASP A 28 -36.37 13.83 9.89
CA ASP A 28 -36.16 13.64 8.46
C ASP A 28 -35.67 12.20 8.16
N GLU A 29 -36.04 11.71 6.97
CA GLU A 29 -35.69 10.38 6.49
C GLU A 29 -34.17 10.19 6.38
N VAL A 30 -33.65 9.17 7.07
CA VAL A 30 -32.25 8.74 6.91
C VAL A 30 -32.16 7.78 5.73
N ILE A 31 -31.71 8.28 4.58
CA ILE A 31 -31.44 7.45 3.41
C ILE A 31 -30.10 6.74 3.61
N VAL A 32 -30.13 5.45 3.98
CA VAL A 32 -28.95 4.57 4.00
C VAL A 32 -28.60 4.22 2.56
N LYS A 33 -27.68 4.98 1.96
CA LYS A 33 -27.37 4.86 0.52
C LYS A 33 -26.60 3.62 0.11
N GLU A 34 -25.85 2.97 1.01
CA GLU A 34 -25.02 1.81 0.65
C GLU A 34 -24.87 0.83 1.81
N GLU A 35 -25.64 -0.26 1.78
CA GLU A 35 -25.32 -1.46 2.56
C GLU A 35 -24.17 -2.17 1.82
N ARG A 36 -22.93 -1.76 2.09
CA ARG A 36 -21.75 -2.45 1.56
C ARG A 36 -21.57 -3.77 2.29
N ILE A 37 -21.29 -4.82 1.54
CA ILE A 37 -20.96 -6.13 2.11
C ILE A 37 -19.53 -6.02 2.69
N PRO A 38 -19.34 -5.98 4.01
CA PRO A 38 -18.02 -5.70 4.59
C PRO A 38 -17.05 -6.88 4.43
N MET A 39 -17.58 -8.10 4.30
CA MET A 39 -16.81 -9.33 4.19
C MET A 39 -17.57 -10.35 3.34
N ALA A 40 -16.86 -11.03 2.45
CA ALA A 40 -17.36 -12.14 1.65
C ALA A 40 -16.35 -13.30 1.65
N ILE A 41 -16.84 -14.53 1.75
CA ILE A 41 -16.01 -15.72 1.66
C ILE A 41 -16.13 -16.28 0.24
N ARG A 42 -15.01 -16.38 -0.47
CA ARG A 42 -14.92 -16.91 -1.83
C ARG A 42 -14.03 -18.15 -1.83
N LYS A 43 -14.63 -19.34 -1.74
CA LYS A 43 -13.90 -20.63 -1.64
C LYS A 43 -12.88 -20.59 -0.49
N ASP A 44 -11.61 -20.38 -0.82
CA ASP A 44 -10.46 -20.39 0.09
C ASP A 44 -9.94 -18.97 0.41
N THR A 45 -10.67 -17.93 -0.01
CA THR A 45 -10.30 -16.53 0.19
C THR A 45 -11.35 -15.78 0.98
N ILE A 46 -10.93 -15.03 1.99
CA ILE A 46 -11.78 -14.08 2.70
C ILE A 46 -11.50 -12.70 2.13
N GLU A 47 -12.52 -12.09 1.54
CA GLU A 47 -12.46 -10.77 0.92
C GLU A 47 -13.13 -9.74 1.84
N PHE A 48 -12.41 -8.67 2.17
CA PHE A 48 -12.90 -7.52 2.91
C PHE A 48 -13.01 -6.31 1.98
N ASP A 49 -14.15 -5.60 2.05
CA ASP A 49 -14.32 -4.31 1.38
C ASP A 49 -13.63 -3.22 2.22
N ALA A 50 -12.60 -2.58 1.67
CA ALA A 50 -11.82 -1.59 2.42
C ALA A 50 -12.64 -0.34 2.78
N ASP A 51 -13.59 0.07 1.95
CA ASP A 51 -14.42 1.25 2.16
C ASP A 51 -15.47 1.03 3.27
N ALA A 52 -15.79 -0.23 3.59
CA ALA A 52 -16.62 -0.62 4.73
C ALA A 52 -15.92 -0.38 6.08
N PHE A 53 -14.58 -0.35 6.11
CA PHE A 53 -13.78 -0.12 7.31
C PHE A 53 -13.15 1.28 7.28
N LYS A 54 -13.90 2.30 7.71
CA LYS A 54 -13.45 3.70 7.68
C LYS A 54 -12.13 3.89 8.44
N THR A 55 -11.09 4.36 7.76
CA THR A 55 -9.81 4.79 8.32
C THR A 55 -9.75 6.32 8.50
N GLN A 56 -8.72 6.81 9.19
CA GLN A 56 -8.49 8.26 9.26
C GLN A 56 -8.00 8.79 7.91
N PRO A 57 -8.19 10.10 7.61
CA PRO A 57 -7.55 10.71 6.44
C PRO A 57 -6.04 10.48 6.46
N ASN A 58 -5.45 10.14 5.30
CA ASN A 58 -4.02 9.82 5.14
C ASN A 58 -3.54 8.58 5.92
N ALA A 59 -4.45 7.72 6.39
CA ALA A 59 -4.08 6.45 7.00
C ALA A 59 -3.36 5.54 5.99
N VAL A 60 -2.43 4.73 6.50
CA VAL A 60 -1.75 3.70 5.72
C VAL A 60 -2.50 2.37 5.82
N VAL A 61 -2.18 1.43 4.93
CA VAL A 61 -2.83 0.10 4.93
C VAL A 61 -2.68 -0.61 6.26
N GLU A 62 -1.59 -0.41 6.99
CA GLU A 62 -1.42 -0.94 8.35
C GLU A 62 -2.61 -0.59 9.27
N ASP A 63 -3.11 0.64 9.19
CA ASP A 63 -4.23 1.11 10.01
C ASP A 63 -5.58 0.55 9.53
N LEU A 64 -5.70 0.24 8.23
CA LEU A 64 -6.84 -0.47 7.68
C LEU A 64 -6.86 -1.92 8.19
N LEU A 65 -5.73 -2.61 8.14
CA LEU A 65 -5.60 -4.01 8.57
C LEU A 65 -5.96 -4.18 10.04
N LYS A 66 -5.58 -3.24 10.92
CA LYS A 66 -5.97 -3.24 12.35
C LYS A 66 -7.48 -3.19 12.59
N LYS A 67 -8.27 -2.78 11.59
CA LYS A 67 -9.73 -2.69 11.68
C LYS A 67 -10.45 -3.92 11.12
N LEU A 68 -9.71 -4.80 10.43
CA LEU A 68 -10.29 -6.01 9.86
C LEU A 68 -10.47 -7.08 10.94
N PRO A 69 -11.61 -7.79 10.97
CA PRO A 69 -11.82 -8.87 11.93
C PRO A 69 -10.88 -10.03 11.63
N GLY A 70 -10.25 -10.55 12.68
CA GLY A 70 -9.28 -11.65 12.56
C GLY A 70 -7.92 -11.24 12.01
N VAL A 71 -7.65 -9.94 11.83
CA VAL A 71 -6.32 -9.43 11.46
C VAL A 71 -5.73 -8.66 12.65
N GLU A 72 -4.49 -8.99 13.00
CA GLU A 72 -3.74 -8.34 14.06
C GLU A 72 -2.45 -7.77 13.50
N VAL A 73 -2.12 -6.54 13.86
CA VAL A 73 -0.85 -5.92 13.49
C VAL A 73 -0.05 -5.60 14.75
N GLY A 74 1.12 -6.21 14.86
CA GLY A 74 2.07 -6.01 15.95
C GLY A 74 2.76 -4.65 15.87
N ARG A 75 3.37 -4.22 16.99
CA ARG A 75 4.12 -2.95 17.06
C ARG A 75 5.37 -2.92 16.17
N ASP A 76 5.87 -4.09 15.82
CA ASP A 76 6.99 -4.32 14.92
C ASP A 76 6.57 -4.38 13.45
N GLY A 77 5.28 -4.19 13.14
CA GLY A 77 4.70 -4.29 11.81
C GLY A 77 4.44 -5.74 11.36
N ASN A 78 4.63 -6.74 12.22
CA ASN A 78 4.27 -8.12 11.88
C ASN A 78 2.74 -8.27 11.83
N ILE A 79 2.24 -8.92 10.80
CA ILE A 79 0.80 -9.08 10.56
C ILE A 79 0.41 -10.53 10.82
N ARG A 80 -0.68 -10.74 11.53
CA ARG A 80 -1.34 -12.04 11.68
C ARG A 80 -2.73 -11.97 11.10
N ALA A 81 -3.13 -13.03 10.41
CA ALA A 81 -4.48 -13.18 9.89
C ALA A 81 -5.02 -14.55 10.28
N MET A 82 -6.19 -14.58 10.91
CA MET A 82 -6.85 -15.80 11.41
C MET A 82 -5.97 -16.64 12.35
N GLY A 83 -5.13 -15.98 13.15
CA GLY A 83 -4.22 -16.63 14.11
C GLY A 83 -2.89 -17.11 13.51
N GLU A 84 -2.69 -17.00 12.20
CA GLU A 84 -1.46 -17.38 11.51
C GLU A 84 -0.64 -16.14 11.14
N ASN A 85 0.69 -16.26 11.10
CA ASN A 85 1.55 -15.16 10.64
C ASN A 85 1.39 -14.99 9.13
N VAL A 86 1.18 -13.76 8.68
CA VAL A 86 1.18 -13.42 7.26
C VAL A 86 2.62 -13.38 6.77
N GLU A 87 2.95 -14.32 5.91
CA GLU A 87 4.29 -14.44 5.35
C GLU A 87 4.47 -13.56 4.11
N ARG A 88 3.36 -13.18 3.46
CA ARG A 88 3.40 -12.44 2.20
C ARG A 88 2.28 -11.42 2.07
N VAL A 89 2.63 -10.25 1.55
CA VAL A 89 1.68 -9.23 1.11
C VAL A 89 1.89 -8.94 -0.36
N THR A 90 0.81 -9.00 -1.14
CA THR A 90 0.79 -8.65 -2.56
C THR A 90 -0.14 -7.46 -2.81
N VAL A 91 0.08 -6.77 -3.92
CA VAL A 91 -0.75 -5.68 -4.41
C VAL A 91 -1.22 -6.05 -5.81
N ASP A 92 -2.55 -6.15 -6.01
CA ASP A 92 -3.17 -6.68 -7.23
C ASP A 92 -2.55 -8.02 -7.71
N GLY A 93 -2.25 -8.92 -6.77
CA GLY A 93 -1.66 -10.23 -7.01
C GLY A 93 -0.16 -10.22 -7.31
N LYS A 94 0.48 -9.05 -7.26
CA LYS A 94 1.92 -8.88 -7.52
C LYS A 94 2.68 -8.58 -6.24
N GLU A 95 3.93 -9.02 -6.16
CA GLU A 95 4.80 -8.64 -5.05
C GLU A 95 5.14 -7.15 -5.17
N PHE A 96 4.94 -6.40 -4.08
CA PHE A 96 5.19 -4.97 -4.03
C PHE A 96 6.20 -4.72 -2.92
N PHE A 97 7.38 -4.20 -3.28
CA PHE A 97 8.54 -4.02 -2.38
C PHE A 97 9.09 -5.32 -1.78
N GLY A 98 9.32 -6.34 -2.61
CA GLY A 98 9.94 -7.60 -2.19
C GLY A 98 9.04 -8.48 -1.33
N LYS A 99 9.64 -9.30 -0.46
CA LYS A 99 8.92 -10.27 0.40
C LYS A 99 8.57 -9.74 1.78
N ASP A 100 8.95 -8.51 2.13
CA ASP A 100 8.67 -7.97 3.45
C ASP A 100 7.24 -7.41 3.51
N PRO A 101 6.32 -8.03 4.29
CA PRO A 101 4.94 -7.56 4.45
C PRO A 101 4.83 -6.10 4.93
N LYS A 102 5.86 -5.60 5.62
CA LYS A 102 5.87 -4.27 6.25
C LYS A 102 5.99 -3.16 5.23
N LEU A 103 6.78 -3.37 4.18
CA LEU A 103 7.06 -2.33 3.20
C LEU A 103 5.80 -1.93 2.43
N ALA A 104 4.99 -2.90 2.00
CA ALA A 104 3.72 -2.63 1.34
C ALA A 104 2.72 -1.94 2.28
N THR A 105 2.59 -2.43 3.51
CA THR A 105 1.54 -1.97 4.42
C THR A 105 1.81 -0.64 5.10
N GLN A 106 3.08 -0.26 5.26
CA GLN A 106 3.50 1.02 5.85
C GLN A 106 3.59 2.16 4.83
N ASN A 107 3.78 1.84 3.55
CA ASN A 107 3.96 2.86 2.51
C ASN A 107 2.74 3.03 1.59
N LEU A 108 1.83 2.05 1.53
CA LEU A 108 0.63 2.15 0.70
C LEU A 108 -0.48 2.91 1.47
N PRO A 109 -1.06 3.96 0.88
CA PRO A 109 -2.23 4.63 1.45
C PRO A 109 -3.45 3.71 1.53
N ALA A 110 -4.21 3.77 2.63
CA ALA A 110 -5.41 2.96 2.81
C ALA A 110 -6.52 3.31 1.80
N ASP A 111 -6.60 4.57 1.36
CA ASP A 111 -7.57 5.03 0.37
C ASP A 111 -7.31 4.50 -1.04
N ALA A 112 -6.10 3.96 -1.28
CA ALA A 112 -5.74 3.34 -2.55
C ALA A 112 -6.26 1.90 -2.69
N VAL A 113 -6.61 1.26 -1.58
CA VAL A 113 -7.08 -0.14 -1.54
C VAL A 113 -8.59 -0.18 -1.70
N ASP A 114 -9.05 -1.02 -2.64
CA ASP A 114 -10.46 -1.37 -2.83
C ASP A 114 -10.85 -2.53 -1.90
N LYS A 115 -10.01 -3.58 -1.88
CA LYS A 115 -10.29 -4.81 -1.15
C LYS A 115 -9.04 -5.41 -0.53
N VAL A 116 -9.23 -6.08 0.60
CA VAL A 116 -8.20 -6.89 1.25
C VAL A 116 -8.61 -8.35 1.17
N GLN A 117 -7.80 -9.17 0.54
CA GLN A 117 -8.05 -10.59 0.34
C GLN A 117 -7.06 -11.42 1.16
N VAL A 118 -7.56 -12.27 2.04
CA VAL A 118 -6.75 -13.18 2.86
C VAL A 118 -6.94 -14.59 2.35
N PHE A 119 -5.85 -15.25 1.97
CA PHE A 119 -5.87 -16.62 1.45
C PHE A 119 -4.54 -17.34 1.69
N ASP A 120 -4.55 -18.65 1.49
CA ASP A 120 -3.37 -19.48 1.61
C ASP A 120 -2.76 -19.70 0.22
N LYS A 121 -1.55 -19.18 0.01
CA LYS A 121 -0.83 -19.32 -1.27
C LYS A 121 0.07 -20.55 -1.22
N LYS A 122 0.28 -21.22 -2.36
CA LYS A 122 1.32 -22.26 -2.48
C LYS A 122 2.70 -21.65 -2.26
N SER A 123 3.65 -22.47 -1.79
CA SER A 123 5.05 -22.06 -1.70
C SER A 123 5.60 -21.68 -3.08
N ASP A 124 6.66 -20.88 -3.11
CA ASP A 124 7.32 -20.49 -4.37
C ASP A 124 7.83 -21.70 -5.16
N ARG A 125 8.30 -22.74 -4.46
CA ARG A 125 8.78 -23.97 -5.10
C ARG A 125 7.65 -24.74 -5.75
N ALA A 126 6.49 -24.82 -5.08
CA ALA A 126 5.32 -25.48 -5.63
C ALA A 126 4.68 -24.69 -6.78
N GLU A 127 4.66 -23.36 -6.69
CA GLU A 127 4.18 -22.50 -7.78
C GLU A 127 5.11 -22.58 -9.00
N PHE A 128 6.42 -22.66 -8.79
CA PHE A 128 7.40 -22.78 -9.87
C PHE A 128 7.42 -24.17 -10.51
N SER A 129 7.49 -25.23 -9.70
CA SER A 129 7.60 -26.61 -10.21
C SER A 129 6.26 -27.18 -10.70
N GLY A 130 5.14 -26.57 -10.30
CA GLY A 130 3.80 -27.12 -10.50
C GLY A 130 3.48 -28.34 -9.62
N ILE A 131 4.45 -28.80 -8.81
CA ILE A 131 4.30 -29.95 -7.91
C ILE A 131 3.92 -29.42 -6.54
N ASP A 132 2.79 -29.88 -6.02
CA ASP A 132 2.34 -29.48 -4.69
C ASP A 132 3.24 -30.10 -3.62
N ASP A 133 3.89 -29.26 -2.83
CA ASP A 133 4.75 -29.66 -1.71
C ASP A 133 3.98 -29.71 -0.38
N GLY A 134 2.67 -29.44 -0.40
CA GLY A 134 1.82 -29.40 0.78
C GLY A 134 2.08 -28.19 1.68
N GLN A 135 2.99 -27.29 1.32
CA GLN A 135 3.25 -26.06 2.08
C GLN A 135 2.32 -24.95 1.57
N ARG A 136 1.81 -24.18 2.53
CA ARG A 136 0.93 -23.03 2.29
C ARG A 136 1.43 -21.86 3.10
N GLU A 137 1.51 -20.71 2.47
CA GLU A 137 1.98 -19.45 3.06
C GLU A 137 0.77 -18.51 3.19
N LYS A 138 0.51 -18.03 4.41
CA LYS A 138 -0.59 -17.08 4.64
C LYS A 138 -0.30 -15.78 3.90
N THR A 139 -1.18 -15.41 2.98
CA THR A 139 -0.97 -14.28 2.08
C THR A 139 -2.13 -13.28 2.17
N ILE A 140 -1.78 -12.00 2.20
CA ILE A 140 -2.74 -10.90 2.04
C ILE A 140 -2.51 -10.25 0.67
N ASN A 141 -3.56 -10.17 -0.15
CA ASN A 141 -3.56 -9.35 -1.36
C ASN A 141 -4.34 -8.05 -1.13
N LEU A 142 -3.71 -6.93 -1.47
CA LEU A 142 -4.29 -5.60 -1.46
C LEU A 142 -4.72 -5.26 -2.88
N ALA A 143 -6.01 -5.42 -3.19
CA ALA A 143 -6.54 -5.04 -4.49
C ALA A 143 -6.68 -3.51 -4.53
N LEU A 144 -6.07 -2.86 -5.52
CA LEU A 144 -6.16 -1.41 -5.64
C LEU A 144 -7.46 -0.98 -6.32
N LYS A 145 -7.91 0.23 -6.01
CA LYS A 145 -9.00 0.88 -6.75
C LYS A 145 -8.59 1.09 -8.21
N GLU A 146 -9.54 1.00 -9.14
CA GLU A 146 -9.27 1.11 -10.59
C GLU A 146 -8.55 2.40 -10.98
N ASP A 147 -8.85 3.53 -10.30
CA ASP A 147 -8.19 4.82 -10.50
C ASP A 147 -6.77 4.88 -9.91
N LYS A 148 -6.39 3.91 -9.07
CA LYS A 148 -5.12 3.80 -8.36
C LYS A 148 -4.20 2.70 -8.90
N LYS A 149 -4.68 1.89 -9.85
CA LYS A 149 -3.90 0.87 -10.60
C LYS A 149 -2.86 1.46 -11.56
N LYS A 150 -2.89 2.77 -11.76
CA LYS A 150 -1.94 3.51 -12.61
C LYS A 150 -1.41 4.66 -11.79
N GLY A 151 -0.09 4.76 -11.67
CA GLY A 151 0.49 5.75 -10.79
C GLY A 151 1.98 5.96 -11.01
N TYR A 152 2.49 6.95 -10.29
CA TYR A 152 3.91 7.24 -10.20
C TYR A 152 4.27 7.30 -8.73
N PHE A 153 5.42 6.74 -8.37
CA PHE A 153 5.99 6.86 -7.03
C PHE A 153 7.49 7.03 -7.14
N GLY A 154 8.08 7.80 -6.24
CA GLY A 154 9.49 8.10 -6.27
C GLY A 154 9.94 8.76 -4.98
N ARG A 155 11.25 8.74 -4.75
CA ARG A 155 11.90 9.37 -3.61
C ARG A 155 13.00 10.26 -4.13
N LEU A 156 13.16 11.45 -3.53
CA LEU A 156 14.26 12.36 -3.81
C LEU A 156 14.92 12.72 -2.49
N ASN A 157 16.20 12.43 -2.39
CA ASN A 157 17.07 12.77 -1.28
C ASN A 157 18.11 13.75 -1.82
N ALA A 158 18.24 14.91 -1.18
CA ALA A 158 19.26 15.88 -1.50
C ALA A 158 19.84 16.45 -0.20
N GLY A 159 21.14 16.74 -0.20
CA GLY A 159 21.85 17.27 0.94
C GLY A 159 23.06 18.08 0.50
N TYR A 160 23.36 19.12 1.27
CA TYR A 160 24.53 19.97 1.10
C TYR A 160 25.17 20.17 2.48
N GLY A 161 26.50 20.18 2.55
CA GLY A 161 27.26 20.24 3.78
C GLY A 161 28.52 21.10 3.68
N ASP A 162 29.15 21.32 4.83
CA ASP A 162 30.39 22.11 4.93
C ASP A 162 31.50 21.55 4.05
N GLN A 163 32.43 22.41 3.64
CA GLN A 163 33.52 22.09 2.72
C GLN A 163 33.07 21.67 1.30
N GLY A 164 31.92 22.18 0.83
CA GLY A 164 31.44 21.95 -0.53
C GLY A 164 30.93 20.53 -0.76
N ARG A 165 30.49 19.85 0.31
CA ARG A 165 29.97 18.49 0.25
C ARG A 165 28.53 18.50 -0.25
N TYR A 166 28.19 17.59 -1.15
CA TYR A 166 26.85 17.44 -1.70
C TYR A 166 26.49 15.97 -1.88
N GLN A 167 25.20 15.69 -1.78
CA GLN A 167 24.58 14.43 -2.15
C GLN A 167 23.23 14.70 -2.80
N ALA A 168 22.94 14.01 -3.89
CA ALA A 168 21.65 13.98 -4.54
C ALA A 168 21.40 12.53 -4.98
N LYS A 169 20.24 12.00 -4.65
CA LYS A 169 19.84 10.63 -4.99
C LYS A 169 18.33 10.62 -5.17
N GLY A 170 17.85 10.04 -6.26
CA GLY A 170 16.42 9.93 -6.48
C GLY A 170 16.06 8.75 -7.34
N ASN A 171 14.81 8.32 -7.18
CA ASN A 171 14.16 7.35 -8.04
C ASN A 171 12.76 7.84 -8.44
N LEU A 172 12.32 7.41 -9.62
CA LEU A 172 10.99 7.67 -10.13
C LEU A 172 10.50 6.43 -10.86
N ASN A 173 9.39 5.90 -10.40
CA ASN A 173 8.74 4.72 -10.92
C ASN A 173 7.35 5.09 -11.42
N ARG A 174 7.01 4.63 -12.62
CA ARG A 174 5.66 4.65 -13.19
C ARG A 174 5.19 3.21 -13.28
N PHE A 175 3.98 2.95 -12.85
CA PHE A 175 3.37 1.62 -12.96
C PHE A 175 1.96 1.70 -13.56
N THR A 176 1.62 0.63 -14.26
CA THR A 176 0.31 0.28 -14.78
C THR A 176 0.13 -1.23 -14.61
N PRO A 177 -1.07 -1.80 -14.84
CA PRO A 177 -1.26 -3.24 -14.73
C PRO A 177 -0.34 -4.07 -15.63
N ASP A 178 0.07 -3.55 -16.78
CA ASP A 178 0.86 -4.31 -17.76
C ASP A 178 2.29 -3.79 -17.92
N GLU A 179 2.60 -2.57 -17.48
CA GLU A 179 3.88 -1.92 -17.75
C GLU A 179 4.40 -1.18 -16.52
N GLN A 180 5.70 -1.29 -16.28
CA GLN A 180 6.44 -0.58 -15.26
C GLN A 180 7.67 0.07 -15.89
N LEU A 181 7.91 1.35 -15.57
CA LEU A 181 9.05 2.12 -16.02
C LEU A 181 9.70 2.78 -14.81
N SER A 182 11.00 2.58 -14.64
CA SER A 182 11.76 2.98 -13.45
C SER A 182 12.99 3.77 -13.88
N PHE A 183 13.21 4.90 -13.22
CA PHE A 183 14.37 5.76 -13.38
C PHE A 183 15.07 5.90 -12.03
N LEU A 184 16.40 5.87 -12.02
CA LEU A 184 17.20 6.22 -10.86
C LEU A 184 18.39 7.09 -11.24
N GLY A 185 18.81 7.92 -10.30
CA GLY A 185 19.97 8.80 -10.45
C GLY A 185 20.56 9.19 -9.11
N MET A 186 21.89 9.25 -9.03
CA MET A 186 22.61 9.76 -7.88
C MET A 186 23.88 10.50 -8.28
N ALA A 187 24.25 11.49 -7.47
CA ALA A 187 25.50 12.23 -7.54
C ALA A 187 25.90 12.68 -6.13
N ASN A 188 27.08 12.29 -5.65
CA ASN A 188 27.58 12.73 -4.36
C ASN A 188 29.12 12.84 -4.34
N ASN A 189 29.65 13.64 -3.41
CA ASN A 189 31.09 13.71 -3.09
C ASN A 189 31.39 13.43 -1.61
N VAL A 190 30.46 12.81 -0.90
CA VAL A 190 30.57 12.44 0.53
C VAL A 190 30.99 10.99 0.74
N ASN A 191 31.42 10.32 -0.35
CA ASN A 191 31.78 8.91 -0.36
C ASN A 191 30.62 8.00 0.07
N GLU A 192 29.38 8.39 -0.23
CA GLU A 192 28.20 7.57 0.01
C GLU A 192 28.17 6.47 -1.07
N PRO A 193 28.26 5.18 -0.67
CA PRO A 193 28.33 4.08 -1.62
C PRO A 193 26.97 3.85 -2.27
N GLY A 194 26.85 4.23 -3.54
CA GLY A 194 25.89 3.68 -4.51
C GLY A 194 24.40 3.61 -4.12
N PHE A 195 23.73 2.67 -4.79
CA PHE A 195 22.35 2.28 -4.50
C PHE A 195 22.34 1.06 -3.57
N SER A 196 21.39 0.99 -2.64
CA SER A 196 21.23 -0.20 -1.81
C SER A 196 20.72 -1.38 -2.65
N LEU A 197 20.82 -2.60 -2.09
CA LEU A 197 20.22 -3.77 -2.73
C LEU A 197 18.71 -3.59 -2.92
N ASP A 198 18.05 -2.92 -1.97
CA ASP A 198 16.62 -2.58 -2.05
C ASP A 198 16.33 -1.60 -3.19
N ASP A 199 17.15 -0.55 -3.35
CA ASP A 199 17.04 0.41 -4.46
C ASP A 199 17.18 -0.29 -5.83
N TYR A 200 18.06 -1.29 -5.91
CA TYR A 200 18.28 -2.09 -7.11
C TYR A 200 17.11 -3.04 -7.41
N ILE A 201 16.54 -3.68 -6.39
CA ILE A 201 15.36 -4.53 -6.53
C ILE A 201 14.16 -3.69 -6.98
N ASP A 202 13.94 -2.53 -6.37
CA ASP A 202 12.89 -1.58 -6.77
C ASP A 202 13.08 -1.11 -8.22
N PHE A 203 14.32 -0.82 -8.61
CA PHE A 203 14.67 -0.44 -9.99
C PHE A 203 14.36 -1.54 -11.00
N MET A 204 14.61 -2.80 -10.65
CA MET A 204 14.31 -3.94 -11.51
C MET A 204 12.81 -4.28 -11.59
N GLY A 205 11.95 -3.56 -10.85
CA GLY A 205 10.51 -3.85 -10.78
C GLY A 205 10.20 -4.98 -9.79
N GLY A 206 10.96 -5.08 -8.70
CA GLY A 206 10.85 -6.14 -7.70
C GLY A 206 11.51 -7.46 -8.13
N LEU A 207 11.51 -8.45 -7.23
CA LEU A 207 12.03 -9.80 -7.48
C LEU A 207 11.35 -10.49 -8.67
N GLN A 208 10.15 -10.07 -9.06
CA GLN A 208 9.43 -10.59 -10.21
C GLN A 208 10.08 -10.22 -11.56
N GLY A 209 10.79 -9.08 -11.66
CA GLY A 209 11.63 -8.73 -12.82
C GLY A 209 12.89 -9.58 -12.94
N MET A 210 13.38 -10.11 -11.81
CA MET A 210 14.51 -11.04 -11.74
C MET A 210 14.07 -12.50 -11.96
N MET A 211 12.86 -12.87 -11.51
CA MET A 211 12.28 -14.22 -11.63
C MET A 211 11.60 -14.49 -12.98
N ARG A 212 11.17 -13.45 -13.73
CA ARG A 212 10.71 -13.57 -15.13
C ARG A 212 11.89 -13.60 -16.13
N GLY A 213 12.89 -14.42 -15.84
CA GLY A 213 13.99 -14.71 -16.75
C GLY A 213 13.46 -15.25 -18.09
N GLY A 214 13.28 -14.35 -19.05
CA GLY A 214 12.82 -14.69 -20.41
C GLY A 214 11.85 -13.68 -21.00
N GLY A 215 12.28 -12.44 -21.28
CA GLY A 215 11.41 -11.47 -21.93
C GLY A 215 12.06 -10.12 -22.23
N SER A 216 12.82 -10.06 -23.33
CA SER A 216 13.16 -8.91 -24.18
C SER A 216 12.92 -7.48 -23.64
N GLY A 217 13.99 -6.69 -23.47
CA GLY A 217 13.91 -5.22 -23.55
C GLY A 217 14.62 -4.36 -22.50
N SER A 218 15.75 -4.79 -21.90
CA SER A 218 16.55 -3.88 -21.08
C SER A 218 17.54 -3.08 -21.94
N VAL A 219 17.32 -1.77 -22.10
CA VAL A 219 18.32 -0.84 -22.65
C VAL A 219 19.02 -0.17 -21.48
N ARG A 220 20.29 -0.53 -21.26
CA ARG A 220 21.13 0.05 -20.20
C ARG A 220 22.06 1.09 -20.82
N ILE A 221 22.03 2.31 -20.31
CA ILE A 221 22.97 3.38 -20.66
C ILE A 221 23.80 3.68 -19.42
N GLU A 222 25.10 3.46 -19.50
CA GLU A 222 26.05 3.52 -18.39
C GLU A 222 27.06 4.66 -18.61
N ILE A 223 27.41 5.38 -17.54
CA ILE A 223 28.40 6.45 -17.56
C ILE A 223 29.53 6.09 -16.58
N ASN A 224 30.22 4.97 -16.82
CA ASN A 224 31.61 4.70 -16.43
C ASN A 224 32.03 3.29 -16.92
N PRO A 225 32.92 3.13 -17.92
CA PRO A 225 33.10 1.89 -18.68
C PRO A 225 33.88 0.76 -17.96
N GLY A 226 33.93 0.74 -16.62
CA GLY A 226 34.84 -0.11 -15.84
C GLY A 226 34.22 -1.35 -15.18
N GLU A 227 32.92 -1.35 -14.87
CA GLU A 227 32.28 -2.44 -14.12
C GLU A 227 30.85 -2.64 -14.63
N MET A 228 30.57 -3.80 -15.23
CA MET A 228 29.24 -4.12 -15.76
C MET A 228 28.20 -4.21 -14.63
N GLY A 229 27.54 -3.09 -14.29
CA GLY A 229 26.45 -3.05 -13.31
C GLY A 229 26.17 -1.69 -12.72
N LEU A 230 24.95 -1.48 -12.19
CA LEU A 230 24.74 -0.41 -11.21
C LEU A 230 25.69 -0.69 -10.03
N PRO A 231 26.39 0.32 -9.46
CA PRO A 231 27.29 0.11 -8.34
C PRO A 231 26.48 -0.35 -7.12
N LEU A 232 26.38 -1.67 -6.99
CA LEU A 232 25.87 -2.38 -5.83
C LEU A 232 27.02 -2.47 -4.84
N ASN A 233 26.81 -1.93 -3.63
CA ASN A 233 27.81 -2.05 -2.58
C ASN A 233 27.87 -3.51 -2.09
N ILE A 234 28.76 -4.31 -2.67
CA ILE A 234 29.15 -5.65 -2.20
C ILE A 234 30.53 -5.55 -1.51
N GLY A 235 30.68 -4.56 -0.63
CA GLY A 235 31.82 -4.45 0.28
C GLY A 235 33.12 -3.94 -0.33
N GLY A 236 33.74 -3.00 0.40
CA GLY A 236 35.16 -2.68 0.25
C GLY A 236 35.46 -1.59 -0.77
N ASN A 237 35.32 -0.32 -0.38
CA ASN A 237 36.22 0.69 -0.90
C ASN A 237 36.51 1.78 0.15
N SER A 238 37.81 2.03 0.38
CA SER A 238 38.33 2.99 1.34
C SER A 238 39.06 4.10 0.56
N GLY A 239 38.48 5.29 0.54
CA GLY A 239 39.04 6.50 -0.08
C GLY A 239 37.94 7.54 -0.33
N ILE A 240 38.26 8.84 -0.27
CA ILE A 240 37.29 9.91 -0.60
C ILE A 240 37.11 9.94 -2.13
N ALA A 241 36.02 9.36 -2.63
CA ALA A 241 35.68 9.38 -4.05
C ALA A 241 34.30 9.98 -4.28
N GLY A 242 34.15 10.78 -5.35
CA GLY A 242 32.85 11.20 -5.84
C GLY A 242 32.18 10.07 -6.61
N SER A 243 30.88 9.87 -6.40
CA SER A 243 30.10 8.80 -7.06
C SER A 243 28.94 9.40 -7.84
N GLN A 244 28.80 8.97 -9.10
CA GLN A 244 27.68 9.28 -9.97
C GLN A 244 27.18 7.98 -10.59
N ALA A 245 25.88 7.75 -10.56
CA ALA A 245 25.25 6.58 -11.17
C ALA A 245 23.83 6.92 -11.59
N GLY A 246 23.37 6.26 -12.65
CA GLY A 246 22.03 6.45 -13.21
C GLY A 246 21.57 5.22 -13.96
N GLY A 247 20.26 5.04 -14.06
CA GLY A 247 19.68 3.87 -14.70
C GLY A 247 18.24 4.10 -15.13
N VAL A 248 17.85 3.43 -16.20
CA VAL A 248 16.47 3.32 -16.65
C VAL A 248 16.14 1.84 -16.82
N ASN A 249 14.98 1.43 -16.34
CA ASN A 249 14.48 0.06 -16.45
C ASN A 249 13.03 0.08 -16.93
N PHE A 250 12.69 -0.81 -17.86
CA PHE A 250 11.35 -0.98 -18.38
C PHE A 250 10.97 -2.44 -18.29
N ASN A 251 9.80 -2.73 -17.73
CA ASN A 251 9.27 -4.07 -17.57
C ASN A 251 7.84 -4.11 -18.10
N LYS A 252 7.52 -5.12 -18.91
CA LYS A 252 6.19 -5.33 -19.48
C LYS A 252 5.71 -6.74 -19.17
N GLY A 253 4.57 -6.83 -18.50
CA GLY A 253 3.87 -8.08 -18.25
C GLY A 253 3.02 -8.52 -19.43
N LEU A 254 3.02 -9.83 -19.70
CA LEU A 254 2.02 -10.45 -20.57
C LEU A 254 0.66 -10.39 -19.86
N SER A 255 -0.32 -9.74 -20.50
CA SER A 255 -1.71 -9.64 -20.05
C SER A 255 -2.49 -10.91 -20.41
N ASP A 256 -3.60 -11.21 -19.71
CA ASP A 256 -4.43 -12.42 -19.86
C ASP A 256 -4.92 -12.66 -21.31
N LYS A 257 -4.94 -11.63 -22.17
CA LYS A 257 -5.25 -11.75 -23.61
C LYS A 257 -4.14 -12.38 -24.45
N THR A 258 -2.99 -12.69 -23.86
CA THR A 258 -1.85 -13.36 -24.51
C THR A 258 -1.47 -14.66 -23.79
N ALA A 259 -2.21 -15.05 -22.75
CA ALA A 259 -2.09 -16.39 -22.19
C ALA A 259 -2.54 -17.40 -23.25
N LEU A 260 -1.57 -18.12 -23.83
CA LEU A 260 -1.86 -19.31 -24.63
C LEU A 260 -2.58 -20.28 -23.69
N THR A 261 -3.89 -20.43 -23.89
CA THR A 261 -4.62 -21.60 -23.43
C THR A 261 -3.93 -22.82 -24.02
N SER A 262 -3.22 -23.57 -23.19
CA SER A 262 -2.85 -24.95 -23.45
C SER A 262 -3.69 -25.87 -22.58
#